data_AF-A0ABC9B7J0-F1
#
_entry.id   AF-A0ABC9B7J0-F1
#
_cell.length_a   1.000
_cell.length_b   1.000
_cell.length_c   1.000
_cell.angle_alpha   90.00
_cell.angle_beta   90.00
_cell.angle_gamma   90.00
#
_symmetry.space_group_name_H-M   'P 1'
#
loop_
_entity.id
_entity.type
_entity.pdbx_description
1 polymer ?
#
loop_
_entity_poly.entity_id
_entity_poly.type
_entity_poly.pdbx_seq_one_letter_code
_entity_poly.pdbx_strand_id
1 'polypeptide(L)'
;MATSYPASSPAPPRPQSPGVGGVALSSAIGDLLRFVLSTHATGGGGAPDDGSVAFPLSPSYCARLLDDGGDLCGKLAAAIVQCLEEGRLPGPPAVVGIPVAEEGPEEKVWEAVLLEKGAELKLMYNAVDFELHVQEPYFTQLKAVAKTVEGRLATGNYNRITQGSLLLFNKCLLLNVEAVRKYSSFSEMLQAEKISNVLPGISSIEEGVKVYRKFYTEEKENSYGVLAFSVSKPSAQPYITMTDILAGLGYDGLGRLLGMARTAGTVPDGLPLPRFELVSSCMRLHQPNVVL
;
A
#
# COMPACT_ATOMS: atom_id res chain seq x y z
N MET A 1 -3.03 -48.10 1.41
CA MET A 1 -2.21 -46.88 1.58
C MET A 1 -2.45 -45.99 0.37
N ALA A 2 -3.27 -44.95 0.51
CA ALA A 2 -3.47 -43.94 -0.51
C ALA A 2 -2.47 -42.82 -0.25
N THR A 3 -1.46 -42.68 -1.11
CA THR A 3 -0.50 -41.58 -1.06
C THR A 3 -1.21 -40.32 -1.57
N SER A 4 -1.66 -39.48 -0.65
CA SER A 4 -2.12 -38.12 -0.96
C SER A 4 -0.90 -37.28 -1.34
N TYR A 5 -0.74 -36.98 -2.62
CA TYR A 5 0.19 -35.94 -3.06
C TYR A 5 -0.30 -34.59 -2.49
N PRO A 6 0.58 -33.79 -1.86
CA PRO A 6 0.21 -32.44 -1.46
C PRO A 6 -0.08 -31.63 -2.72
N ALA A 7 -1.21 -30.92 -2.72
CA ALA A 7 -1.57 -30.00 -3.78
C ALA A 7 -0.45 -28.97 -3.95
N SER A 8 0.16 -28.94 -5.14
CA SER A 8 1.10 -27.91 -5.54
C SER A 8 0.44 -26.55 -5.34
N SER A 9 1.01 -25.72 -4.46
CA SER A 9 0.63 -24.31 -4.39
C SER A 9 0.78 -23.69 -5.79
N PRO A 10 -0.16 -22.85 -6.24
CA PRO A 10 -0.07 -22.22 -7.55
C PRO A 10 1.23 -21.40 -7.64
N ALA A 11 1.88 -21.45 -8.81
CA ALA A 11 3.09 -20.68 -9.05
C ALA A 11 2.81 -19.19 -8.84
N PRO A 12 3.71 -18.44 -8.19
CA PRO A 12 3.49 -17.03 -7.90
C PRO A 12 3.32 -16.24 -9.22
N PRO A 13 2.46 -15.21 -9.25
CA PRO A 13 2.22 -14.43 -10.45
C PRO A 13 3.52 -13.81 -10.96
N ARG A 14 3.75 -13.91 -12.27
CA ARG A 14 4.95 -13.37 -12.91
C ARG A 14 4.99 -11.85 -12.77
N PRO A 15 6.18 -11.27 -12.56
CA PRO A 15 6.37 -9.83 -12.67
C PRO A 15 5.96 -9.36 -14.07
N GLN A 16 5.08 -8.37 -14.13
CA GLN A 16 4.66 -7.75 -15.37
C GLN A 16 5.70 -6.73 -15.84
N SER A 17 5.79 -6.49 -17.15
CA SER A 17 6.64 -5.41 -17.66
C SER A 17 6.21 -4.07 -17.03
N PRO A 18 7.15 -3.17 -16.69
CA PRO A 18 6.82 -1.92 -16.04
C PRO A 18 5.84 -1.08 -16.85
N GLY A 19 4.94 -0.40 -16.16
CA GLY A 19 4.26 0.77 -16.72
C GLY A 19 5.28 1.86 -17.03
N VAL A 20 4.98 2.72 -18.02
CA VAL A 20 5.87 3.83 -18.42
C VAL A 20 5.13 5.14 -18.24
N GLY A 21 5.81 6.12 -17.63
CA GLY A 21 5.29 7.45 -17.38
C GLY A 21 4.61 7.58 -16.02
N GLY A 22 4.19 8.81 -15.70
CA GLY A 22 3.61 9.15 -14.41
C GLY A 22 2.43 8.25 -14.03
N VAL A 23 2.38 7.85 -12.76
CA VAL A 23 1.30 7.01 -12.23
C VAL A 23 0.16 7.93 -11.79
N ALA A 24 -1.04 7.73 -12.31
CA ALA A 24 -2.19 8.55 -11.90
C ALA A 24 -2.47 8.35 -10.40
N LEU A 25 -2.36 9.42 -9.61
CA LEU A 25 -2.55 9.38 -8.15
C LEU A 25 -3.90 8.74 -7.76
N SER A 26 -4.96 9.05 -8.49
CA SER A 26 -6.30 8.47 -8.27
C SER A 26 -6.33 6.95 -8.36
N SER A 27 -5.50 6.36 -9.23
CA SER A 27 -5.36 4.90 -9.38
C SER A 27 -4.52 4.24 -8.28
N ALA A 28 -3.83 5.03 -7.45
CA ALA A 28 -2.89 4.55 -6.45
C ALA A 28 -3.31 4.82 -5.00
N ILE A 29 -4.18 5.80 -4.74
CA ILE A 29 -4.63 6.16 -3.39
C ILE A 29 -5.19 4.96 -2.64
N GLY A 30 -5.96 4.09 -3.29
CA GLY A 30 -6.51 2.89 -2.65
C GLY A 30 -5.43 1.93 -2.15
N ASP A 31 -4.40 1.66 -2.96
CA ASP A 31 -3.30 0.77 -2.60
C ASP A 31 -2.44 1.38 -1.47
N LEU A 32 -2.14 2.67 -1.58
CA LEU A 32 -1.40 3.42 -0.58
C LEU A 32 -2.14 3.47 0.77
N LEU A 33 -3.44 3.75 0.75
CA LEU A 33 -4.28 3.80 1.94
C LEU A 33 -4.32 2.43 2.64
N ARG A 34 -4.56 1.34 1.88
CA ARG A 34 -4.53 -0.01 2.44
C ARG A 34 -3.19 -0.34 3.07
N PHE A 35 -2.10 0.03 2.42
CA PHE A 35 -0.76 -0.20 2.92
C PHE A 35 -0.49 0.49 4.27
N VAL A 36 -0.84 1.79 4.38
CA VAL A 36 -0.68 2.55 5.63
C VAL A 36 -1.57 1.98 6.73
N LEU A 37 -2.85 1.75 6.46
CA LEU A 37 -3.78 1.19 7.44
C LEU A 37 -3.34 -0.20 7.92
N SER A 38 -2.82 -1.05 7.03
CA SER A 38 -2.35 -2.39 7.38
C SER A 38 -1.12 -2.35 8.29
N THR A 39 -0.22 -1.38 8.05
CA THR A 39 0.95 -1.15 8.90
C THR A 39 0.52 -0.78 10.33
N HIS A 40 -0.50 0.07 10.48
CA HIS A 40 -0.97 0.50 11.81
C HIS A 40 -1.95 -0.48 12.47
N ALA A 41 -2.64 -1.33 11.71
CA ALA A 41 -3.58 -2.33 12.23
C ALA A 41 -2.90 -3.47 13.01
N THR A 42 -1.67 -3.83 12.65
CA THR A 42 -0.95 -4.96 13.26
C THR A 42 -0.28 -4.63 14.60
N GLY A 43 -0.45 -3.40 15.11
CA GLY A 43 0.15 -2.94 16.38
C GLY A 43 1.68 -2.82 16.34
N GLY A 44 2.31 -3.19 15.22
CA GLY A 44 3.72 -3.00 14.96
C GLY A 44 3.96 -1.57 14.54
N GLY A 45 4.21 -0.70 15.51
CA GLY A 45 4.97 0.51 15.26
C GLY A 45 6.19 0.12 14.41
N GLY A 46 6.44 0.87 13.34
CA GLY A 46 7.68 0.73 12.60
C GLY A 46 8.85 0.73 13.58
N ALA A 47 9.97 0.11 13.17
CA ALA A 47 11.24 0.26 13.87
C ALA A 47 11.39 1.73 14.35
N PRO A 48 11.87 1.97 15.59
CA PRO A 48 11.96 3.30 16.15
C PRO A 48 13.08 4.05 15.46
N ASP A 49 12.81 4.53 14.26
CA ASP A 49 13.66 5.48 13.58
C ASP A 49 12.77 6.67 13.21
N ASP A 50 13.18 7.80 13.79
CA ASP A 50 12.75 9.15 13.50
C ASP A 50 11.45 9.62 14.17
N GLY A 51 11.52 9.95 15.47
CA GLY A 51 10.81 11.08 16.10
C GLY A 51 9.29 11.25 15.91
N SER A 52 8.58 10.27 15.35
CA SER A 52 7.22 10.47 14.86
C SER A 52 6.22 10.56 16.01
N VAL A 53 5.41 11.61 15.99
CA VAL A 53 4.20 11.72 16.82
C VAL A 53 3.40 10.41 16.71
N ALA A 54 2.92 9.88 17.83
CA ALA A 54 2.14 8.66 17.84
C ALA A 54 0.96 8.78 16.87
N PHE A 55 0.82 7.80 15.97
CA PHE A 55 -0.29 7.76 15.01
C PHE A 55 -1.62 7.75 15.78
N PRO A 56 -2.55 8.68 15.52
CA PRO A 56 -3.67 8.93 16.43
C PRO A 56 -4.80 7.89 16.33
N LEU A 57 -4.82 7.09 15.26
CA LEU A 57 -5.85 6.06 15.06
C LEU A 57 -5.46 4.75 15.74
N SER A 58 -6.42 4.13 16.42
CA SER A 58 -6.21 2.84 17.08
C SER A 58 -5.97 1.72 16.05
N PRO A 59 -5.20 0.68 16.40
CA PRO A 59 -5.02 -0.49 15.53
C PRO A 59 -6.34 -1.18 15.17
N SER A 60 -7.29 -1.25 16.11
CA SER A 60 -8.62 -1.81 15.87
C SER A 60 -9.43 -0.97 14.88
N TYR A 61 -9.36 0.36 14.95
CA TYR A 61 -10.00 1.24 13.98
C TYR A 61 -9.43 1.04 12.58
N CYS A 62 -8.10 0.96 12.45
CA CYS A 62 -7.44 0.68 11.17
C CYS A 62 -7.86 -0.68 10.59
N ALA A 63 -7.89 -1.73 11.43
CA ALA A 63 -8.33 -3.06 11.01
C ALA A 63 -9.79 -3.06 10.52
N ARG A 64 -10.67 -2.30 11.17
CA ARG A 64 -12.07 -2.17 10.77
C ARG A 64 -12.27 -1.37 9.48
N LEU A 65 -11.42 -0.38 9.20
CA LEU A 65 -11.43 0.29 7.89
C LEU A 65 -11.05 -0.66 6.75
N LEU A 66 -10.14 -1.61 7.02
CA LEU A 66 -9.70 -2.64 6.08
C LEU A 66 -10.69 -3.80 5.93
N ASP A 67 -11.72 -3.88 6.78
CA ASP A 67 -12.71 -4.96 6.69
C ASP A 67 -13.55 -4.83 5.41
N ASP A 68 -13.47 -5.85 4.55
CA ASP A 68 -14.15 -5.88 3.25
C ASP A 68 -15.68 -5.99 3.38
N GLY A 69 -16.21 -6.27 4.58
CA GLY A 69 -17.65 -6.38 4.83
C GLY A 69 -18.46 -5.10 4.58
N GLY A 70 -17.80 -3.94 4.55
CA GLY A 70 -18.42 -2.63 4.30
C GLY A 70 -17.75 -1.77 3.20
N ASP A 71 -16.64 -2.23 2.62
CA ASP A 71 -15.76 -1.49 1.71
C ASP A 71 -15.46 -0.05 2.18
N LEU A 72 -15.15 0.09 3.48
CA LEU A 72 -14.87 1.41 4.07
C LEU A 72 -13.57 1.98 3.53
N CYS A 73 -12.53 1.16 3.36
CA CYS A 73 -11.28 1.59 2.75
C CYS A 73 -11.46 2.07 1.30
N GLY A 74 -12.24 1.36 0.48
CA GLY A 74 -12.53 1.79 -0.90
C GLY A 74 -13.31 3.10 -0.96
N LYS A 75 -14.33 3.27 -0.11
CA LYS A 75 -15.09 4.53 0.00
C LYS A 75 -14.22 5.69 0.47
N LEU A 76 -13.37 5.46 1.47
CA LEU A 76 -12.44 6.46 1.96
C LEU A 76 -11.45 6.88 0.88
N ALA A 77 -10.88 5.92 0.14
CA ALA A 77 -10.01 6.20 -1.00
C ALA A 77 -10.73 7.05 -2.07
N ALA A 78 -11.96 6.67 -2.43
CA ALA A 78 -12.76 7.43 -3.39
C ALA A 78 -13.07 8.86 -2.91
N ALA A 79 -13.41 9.02 -1.63
CA ALA A 79 -13.66 10.33 -1.04
C ALA A 79 -12.40 11.21 -1.04
N ILE A 80 -11.22 10.66 -0.70
CA ILE A 80 -9.95 11.38 -0.78
C ILE A 80 -9.70 11.82 -2.23
N VAL A 81 -9.82 10.91 -3.21
CA VAL A 81 -9.66 11.25 -4.63
C VAL A 81 -10.58 12.40 -5.04
N GLN A 82 -11.86 12.30 -4.69
CA GLN A 82 -12.84 13.34 -5.01
C GLN A 82 -12.47 14.68 -4.38
N CYS A 83 -12.02 14.70 -3.12
CA CYS A 83 -11.58 15.93 -2.45
C CYS A 83 -10.40 16.59 -3.16
N LEU A 84 -9.43 15.78 -3.59
CA LEU A 84 -8.24 16.28 -4.29
C LEU A 84 -8.57 16.81 -5.69
N GLU A 85 -9.62 16.30 -6.33
CA GLU A 85 -10.08 16.75 -7.64
C GLU A 85 -10.96 18.00 -7.55
N GLU A 86 -11.89 18.04 -6.59
CA GLU A 86 -12.81 19.16 -6.39
C GLU A 86 -12.19 20.33 -5.63
N GLY A 87 -11.09 20.09 -4.90
CA GLY A 87 -10.44 21.10 -4.07
C GLY A 87 -11.19 21.42 -2.79
N ARG A 88 -12.10 20.54 -2.33
CA ARG A 88 -12.93 20.74 -1.14
C ARG A 88 -13.42 19.43 -0.53
N LEU A 89 -13.79 19.47 0.74
CA LEU A 89 -14.45 18.35 1.42
C LEU A 89 -15.87 18.08 0.88
N PRO A 90 -16.39 16.84 0.98
CA PRO A 90 -17.78 16.57 0.67
C PRO A 90 -18.67 17.30 1.67
N GLY A 91 -19.81 17.81 1.18
CA GLY A 91 -20.82 18.45 2.01
C GLY A 91 -21.31 17.51 3.13
N PRO A 92 -21.87 18.06 4.22
CA PRO A 92 -22.34 17.25 5.33
C PRO A 92 -23.40 16.26 4.85
N PRO A 93 -23.47 15.05 5.44
CA PRO A 93 -24.50 14.09 5.09
C PRO A 93 -25.88 14.74 5.27
N ALA A 94 -26.70 14.67 4.22
CA ALA A 94 -28.03 15.26 4.23
C ALA A 94 -28.92 14.49 5.22
N VAL A 95 -29.21 15.08 6.37
CA VAL A 95 -30.19 14.55 7.32
C VAL A 95 -31.52 15.26 7.10
N VAL A 96 -32.55 14.51 6.72
CA VAL A 96 -33.89 15.05 6.49
C VAL A 96 -34.38 15.76 7.76
N GLY A 97 -34.64 17.07 7.66
CA GLY A 97 -35.21 17.88 8.75
C GLY A 97 -34.20 18.60 9.65
N ILE A 98 -32.89 18.50 9.41
CA ILE A 98 -31.86 19.27 10.14
C ILE A 98 -31.21 20.27 9.16
N PRO A 99 -31.12 21.57 9.49
CA PRO A 99 -30.42 22.52 8.64
C PRO A 99 -28.96 22.11 8.47
N VAL A 100 -28.44 22.26 7.25
CA VAL A 100 -27.03 22.07 6.92
C VAL A 100 -26.21 22.94 7.86
N ALA A 101 -25.39 22.33 8.71
CA ALA A 101 -24.48 23.08 9.58
C ALA A 101 -23.44 23.80 8.72
N GLU A 102 -23.19 25.07 9.03
CA GLU A 102 -22.11 25.87 8.43
C GLU A 102 -20.75 25.20 8.67
N GLU A 103 -19.84 25.29 7.68
CA GLU A 103 -18.49 24.74 7.76
C GLU A 103 -17.75 25.24 9.01
N GLY A 104 -17.47 24.34 9.95
CA GLY A 104 -16.76 24.64 11.17
C GLY A 104 -15.26 24.90 10.93
N PRO A 105 -14.55 25.54 11.89
CA PRO A 105 -13.11 25.76 11.79
C PRO A 105 -12.29 24.47 11.63
N GLU A 106 -12.78 23.34 12.16
CA GLU A 106 -12.16 22.02 12.01
C GLU A 106 -12.20 21.50 10.57
N GLU A 107 -13.30 21.73 9.83
CA GLU A 107 -13.43 21.28 8.43
C GLU A 107 -12.40 21.98 7.54
N LYS A 108 -12.14 23.28 7.80
CA LYS A 108 -11.10 24.04 7.09
C LYS A 108 -9.69 23.51 7.35
N VAL A 109 -9.42 23.03 8.57
CA VAL A 109 -8.13 22.43 8.92
C VAL A 109 -7.95 21.11 8.16
N TRP A 110 -8.96 20.26 8.14
CA TRP A 110 -8.94 18.99 7.40
C TRP A 110 -8.76 19.19 5.90
N GLU A 111 -9.49 20.15 5.33
CA GLU A 111 -9.38 20.50 3.91
C GLU A 111 -7.96 21.01 3.59
N ALA A 112 -7.42 21.91 4.40
CA ALA A 112 -6.05 22.40 4.21
C ALA A 112 -5.02 21.26 4.22
N VAL A 113 -5.10 20.34 5.17
CA VAL A 113 -4.21 19.17 5.24
C VAL A 113 -4.36 18.28 4.00
N LEU A 114 -5.59 17.98 3.57
CA LEU A 114 -5.85 17.18 2.38
C LEU A 114 -5.27 17.82 1.12
N LEU A 115 -5.48 19.12 0.92
CA LEU A 115 -5.00 19.82 -0.27
C LEU A 115 -3.48 19.96 -0.28
N GLU A 116 -2.86 20.32 0.85
CA GLU A 116 -1.41 20.44 0.98
C GLU A 116 -0.73 19.09 0.71
N LYS A 117 -1.10 18.06 1.49
CA LYS A 117 -0.48 16.73 1.39
C LYS A 117 -0.90 15.99 0.12
N GLY A 118 -2.10 16.25 -0.39
CA GLY A 118 -2.54 15.73 -1.68
C GLY A 118 -1.75 16.32 -2.85
N ALA A 119 -1.38 17.60 -2.79
CA ALA A 119 -0.48 18.21 -3.78
C ALA A 119 0.93 17.60 -3.71
N GLU A 120 1.46 17.35 -2.51
CA GLU A 120 2.73 16.62 -2.33
C GLU A 120 2.68 15.22 -2.97
N LEU A 121 1.63 14.43 -2.67
CA LEU A 121 1.44 13.12 -3.30
C LEU A 121 1.37 13.26 -4.82
N LYS A 122 0.59 14.21 -5.35
CA LYS A 122 0.45 14.40 -6.79
C LYS A 122 1.80 14.70 -7.46
N LEU A 123 2.64 15.51 -6.83
CA LEU A 123 4.00 15.78 -7.32
C LEU A 123 4.86 14.51 -7.31
N MET A 124 4.83 13.73 -6.22
CA MET A 124 5.58 12.47 -6.12
C MET A 124 5.18 11.48 -7.23
N TYR A 125 3.88 11.25 -7.43
CA TYR A 125 3.37 10.28 -8.40
C TYR A 125 3.56 10.72 -9.87
N ASN A 126 3.49 12.04 -10.13
CA ASN A 126 3.80 12.59 -11.46
C ASN A 126 5.29 12.45 -11.82
N ALA A 127 6.17 12.43 -10.83
CA ALA A 127 7.62 12.27 -11.03
C ALA A 127 8.05 10.80 -11.25
N VAL A 128 7.15 9.83 -11.08
CA VAL A 128 7.46 8.41 -11.26
C VAL A 128 7.73 8.12 -12.74
N ASP A 129 8.86 7.47 -13.01
CA ASP A 129 9.20 7.02 -14.37
C ASP A 129 8.61 5.64 -14.66
N PHE A 130 8.66 4.73 -13.66
CA PHE A 130 8.25 3.33 -13.81
C PHE A 130 7.56 2.78 -12.57
N GLU A 131 6.44 2.10 -12.79
CA GLU A 131 5.74 1.31 -11.78
C GLU A 131 6.21 -0.16 -11.83
N LEU A 132 6.65 -0.68 -10.69
CA LEU A 132 7.08 -2.06 -10.54
C LEU A 132 6.27 -2.76 -9.45
N HIS A 133 6.11 -4.08 -9.60
CA HIS A 133 5.51 -4.92 -8.57
C HIS A 133 6.52 -5.91 -8.00
N VAL A 134 6.56 -6.04 -6.67
CA VAL A 134 7.40 -6.99 -5.96
C VAL A 134 6.61 -7.68 -4.85
N GLN A 135 6.86 -8.97 -4.65
CA GLN A 135 6.16 -9.77 -3.63
C GLN A 135 6.85 -9.67 -2.27
N GLU A 136 6.11 -9.99 -1.20
CA GLU A 136 6.73 -10.27 0.09
C GLU A 136 7.62 -11.52 0.03
N PRO A 137 8.72 -11.59 0.78
CA PRO A 137 9.20 -10.61 1.78
C PRO A 137 9.99 -9.43 1.18
N TYR A 138 10.22 -9.43 -0.14
CA TYR A 138 11.15 -8.50 -0.79
C TYR A 138 10.66 -7.05 -0.76
N PHE A 139 9.35 -6.82 -0.79
CA PHE A 139 8.78 -5.47 -0.60
C PHE A 139 9.17 -4.88 0.76
N THR A 140 8.93 -5.62 1.85
CA THR A 140 9.34 -5.22 3.21
C THR A 140 10.85 -5.00 3.30
N GLN A 141 11.65 -5.88 2.69
CA GLN A 141 13.11 -5.76 2.69
C GLN A 141 13.61 -4.53 1.92
N LEU A 142 12.96 -4.14 0.82
CA LEU A 142 13.26 -2.90 0.09
C LEU A 142 12.93 -1.67 0.94
N LYS A 143 11.75 -1.65 1.59
CA LYS A 143 11.35 -0.55 2.50
C LYS A 143 12.33 -0.36 3.65
N ALA A 144 12.81 -1.47 4.21
CA ALA A 144 13.79 -1.52 5.30
C ALA A 144 15.25 -1.30 4.82
N VAL A 145 15.48 -1.13 3.51
CA VAL A 145 16.82 -0.97 2.91
C VAL A 145 17.74 -2.18 3.18
N ALA A 146 17.17 -3.32 3.57
CA ALA A 146 17.90 -4.58 3.69
C ALA A 146 18.19 -5.20 2.32
N LYS A 147 17.25 -5.02 1.37
CA LYS A 147 17.43 -5.32 -0.05
C LYS A 147 17.72 -4.02 -0.79
N THR A 148 18.86 -3.94 -1.47
CA THR A 148 19.35 -2.74 -2.15
C THR A 148 19.55 -2.95 -3.65
N VAL A 149 19.33 -4.18 -4.14
CA VAL A 149 19.44 -4.50 -5.56
C VAL A 149 18.19 -5.25 -6.01
N GLU A 150 17.54 -4.78 -7.06
CA GLU A 150 16.41 -5.44 -7.70
C GLU A 150 16.82 -6.09 -9.02
N GLY A 151 16.76 -7.42 -9.08
CA GLY A 151 17.09 -8.19 -10.29
C GLY A 151 15.84 -8.50 -11.14
N ARG A 152 15.89 -8.20 -12.44
CA ARG A 152 14.83 -8.49 -13.42
C ARG A 152 15.41 -9.05 -14.71
N LEU A 153 14.59 -9.79 -15.45
CA LEU A 153 14.94 -10.20 -16.80
C LEU A 153 15.03 -8.94 -17.69
N ALA A 154 16.03 -8.86 -18.57
CA ALA A 154 16.29 -7.68 -19.41
C ALA A 154 15.31 -7.56 -20.60
N THR A 155 14.01 -7.44 -20.33
CA THR A 155 12.94 -7.45 -21.32
C THR A 155 12.04 -6.23 -21.27
N GLY A 156 11.39 -5.91 -22.39
CA GLY A 156 10.36 -4.87 -22.45
C GLY A 156 10.83 -3.53 -21.88
N ASN A 157 9.97 -2.89 -21.08
CA ASN A 157 10.23 -1.58 -20.50
C ASN A 157 11.33 -1.57 -19.44
N TYR A 158 11.76 -2.72 -18.89
CA TYR A 158 12.89 -2.76 -17.96
C TYR A 158 14.18 -2.24 -18.61
N ASN A 159 14.36 -2.44 -19.92
CA ASN A 159 15.53 -1.94 -20.66
C ASN A 159 15.59 -0.41 -20.79
N ARG A 160 14.51 0.29 -20.43
CA ARG A 160 14.41 1.75 -20.49
C ARG A 160 14.75 2.41 -19.16
N ILE A 161 14.86 1.63 -18.09
CA ILE A 161 15.23 2.12 -16.75
C ILE A 161 16.71 2.49 -16.79
N THR A 162 17.02 3.70 -16.37
CA THR A 162 18.40 4.21 -16.32
C THR A 162 18.74 4.66 -14.90
N GLN A 163 20.02 4.91 -14.65
CA GLN A 163 20.44 5.62 -13.45
C GLN A 163 19.68 6.96 -13.37
N GLY A 164 19.24 7.32 -12.17
CA GLY A 164 18.41 8.50 -11.90
C GLY A 164 16.91 8.29 -12.09
N SER A 165 16.46 7.16 -12.64
CA SER A 165 15.02 6.87 -12.72
C SER A 165 14.39 6.72 -11.34
N LEU A 166 13.16 7.22 -11.18
CA LEU A 166 12.33 7.04 -9.99
C LEU A 166 11.36 5.87 -10.18
N LEU A 167 11.50 4.85 -9.32
CA LEU A 167 10.66 3.65 -9.34
C LEU A 167 9.60 3.73 -8.24
N LEU A 168 8.38 3.34 -8.58
CA LEU A 168 7.30 3.16 -7.62
C LEU A 168 6.96 1.67 -7.48
N PHE A 169 7.25 1.10 -6.31
CA PHE A 169 6.95 -0.29 -6.00
C PHE A 169 5.59 -0.44 -5.34
N ASN A 170 4.77 -1.34 -5.89
CA ASN A 170 3.42 -1.68 -5.39
C ASN A 170 2.58 -0.43 -5.13
N LYS A 171 2.78 0.63 -5.91
CA LYS A 171 2.17 1.95 -5.75
C LYS A 171 2.38 2.63 -4.40
N CYS A 172 3.32 2.17 -3.56
CA CYS A 172 3.45 2.61 -2.17
C CYS A 172 4.86 3.09 -1.79
N LEU A 173 5.89 2.56 -2.43
CA LEU A 173 7.29 2.78 -2.04
C LEU A 173 8.08 3.40 -3.20
N LEU A 174 8.65 4.59 -2.99
CA LEU A 174 9.53 5.23 -3.96
C LEU A 174 10.97 4.83 -3.73
N LEU A 175 11.69 4.51 -4.81
CA LEU A 175 13.12 4.23 -4.80
C LEU A 175 13.82 4.87 -6.01
N ASN A 176 15.00 5.45 -5.78
CA ASN A 176 15.85 5.97 -6.85
C ASN A 176 16.74 4.84 -7.38
N VAL A 177 16.97 4.82 -8.70
CA VAL A 177 17.96 3.94 -9.32
C VAL A 177 19.33 4.59 -9.27
N GLU A 178 20.23 4.03 -8.46
CA GLU A 178 21.61 4.48 -8.32
C GLU A 178 22.51 3.94 -9.43
N ALA A 179 22.25 2.72 -9.90
CA ALA A 179 23.00 2.11 -10.99
C ALA A 179 22.17 1.04 -11.69
N VAL A 180 22.46 0.83 -12.97
CA VAL A 180 21.91 -0.27 -13.77
C VAL A 180 23.07 -1.10 -14.32
N ARG A 181 23.06 -2.39 -14.03
CA ARG A 181 24.07 -3.33 -14.53
C ARG A 181 23.40 -4.48 -15.27
N LYS A 182 24.04 -4.95 -16.35
CA LYS A 182 23.55 -6.05 -17.17
C LYS A 182 24.48 -7.26 -17.02
N TYR A 183 23.87 -8.43 -16.89
CA TYR A 183 24.53 -9.72 -16.72
C TYR A 183 24.00 -10.74 -17.72
N SER A 184 24.79 -11.78 -17.98
CA SER A 184 24.39 -12.89 -18.83
C SER A 184 23.39 -13.82 -18.14
N SER A 185 23.46 -13.93 -16.80
CA SER A 185 22.64 -14.84 -16.01
C SER A 185 22.31 -14.30 -14.61
N PHE A 186 21.29 -14.88 -13.96
CA PHE A 186 20.98 -14.59 -12.55
C PHE A 186 22.11 -15.07 -11.64
N SER A 187 22.78 -16.18 -11.98
CA SER A 187 23.92 -16.68 -11.20
C SER A 187 25.05 -15.65 -11.14
N GLU A 188 25.44 -15.12 -12.31
CA GLU A 188 26.46 -14.07 -12.42
C GLU A 188 26.05 -12.80 -11.65
N MET A 189 24.80 -12.36 -11.83
CA MET A 189 24.28 -11.19 -11.12
C MET A 189 24.35 -11.39 -9.59
N LEU A 190 23.91 -12.53 -9.06
CA LEU A 190 23.90 -12.81 -7.62
C LEU A 190 25.31 -12.87 -7.02
N GLN A 191 26.31 -13.31 -7.80
CA GLN A 191 27.71 -13.30 -7.40
C GLN A 191 28.26 -11.86 -7.38
N ALA A 192 28.03 -11.10 -8.45
CA ALA A 192 28.59 -9.76 -8.62
C ALA A 192 27.94 -8.71 -7.71
N GLU A 193 26.63 -8.74 -7.53
CA GLU A 193 25.86 -7.77 -6.72
C GLU A 193 25.80 -8.15 -5.23
N LYS A 194 26.42 -9.29 -4.86
CA LYS A 194 26.33 -9.94 -3.55
C LYS A 194 24.91 -10.37 -3.21
N ILE A 195 24.67 -11.68 -3.15
CA ILE A 195 23.34 -12.27 -2.91
C ILE A 195 22.56 -11.64 -1.75
N SER A 196 23.20 -11.25 -0.65
CA SER A 196 22.52 -10.62 0.48
C SER A 196 21.85 -9.30 0.15
N ASN A 197 22.34 -8.56 -0.85
CA ASN A 197 21.78 -7.28 -1.29
C ASN A 197 20.58 -7.49 -2.24
N VAL A 198 20.54 -8.64 -2.92
CA VAL A 198 19.51 -8.99 -3.91
C VAL A 198 18.39 -9.81 -3.26
N LEU A 199 18.74 -10.82 -2.47
CA LEU A 199 17.84 -11.77 -1.81
C LEU A 199 18.27 -11.94 -0.34
N PRO A 200 18.01 -10.95 0.53
CA PRO A 200 18.31 -11.06 1.96
C PRO A 200 17.71 -12.33 2.59
N GLY A 201 18.52 -13.02 3.40
CA GLY A 201 18.15 -14.29 4.02
C GLY A 201 18.51 -15.55 3.22
N ILE A 202 18.99 -15.39 1.98
CA ILE A 202 19.50 -16.51 1.16
C ILE A 202 21.02 -16.41 1.06
N SER A 203 21.72 -17.51 1.30
CA SER A 203 23.19 -17.57 1.33
C SER A 203 23.81 -18.32 0.14
N SER A 204 23.07 -19.21 -0.53
CA SER A 204 23.55 -19.96 -1.70
C SER A 204 23.08 -19.32 -3.02
N ILE A 205 24.00 -19.23 -3.99
CA ILE A 205 23.70 -18.75 -5.35
C ILE A 205 22.69 -19.68 -6.02
N GLU A 206 22.83 -20.98 -5.85
CA GLU A 206 21.93 -22.00 -6.41
C GLU A 206 20.50 -21.84 -5.87
N GLU A 207 20.35 -21.58 -4.57
CA GLU A 207 19.05 -21.27 -3.96
C GLU A 207 18.49 -19.94 -4.47
N GLY A 208 19.33 -18.92 -4.62
CA GLY A 208 18.94 -17.63 -5.19
C GLY A 208 18.42 -17.75 -6.64
N VAL A 209 19.10 -18.54 -7.48
CA VAL A 209 18.64 -18.83 -8.85
C VAL A 209 17.28 -19.55 -8.82
N LYS A 210 17.06 -20.51 -7.92
CA LYS A 210 15.76 -21.19 -7.77
C LYS A 210 14.61 -20.21 -7.46
N VAL A 211 14.86 -19.11 -6.74
CA VAL A 211 13.86 -18.06 -6.54
C VAL A 211 13.44 -17.45 -7.88
N TYR A 212 14.40 -17.07 -8.72
CA TYR A 212 14.11 -16.50 -10.05
C TYR A 212 13.45 -17.49 -10.99
N ARG A 213 13.76 -18.79 -10.89
CA ARG A 213 13.15 -19.87 -11.68
C ARG A 213 11.65 -20.03 -11.46
N LYS A 214 11.12 -19.55 -10.33
CA LYS A 214 9.66 -19.47 -10.11
C LYS A 214 8.97 -18.52 -11.09
N PHE A 215 9.72 -17.55 -11.64
CA PHE A 215 9.20 -16.50 -12.50
C PHE A 215 9.68 -16.61 -13.94
N TYR A 216 10.94 -16.98 -14.17
CA TYR A 216 11.59 -16.95 -15.48
C TYR A 216 12.22 -18.29 -15.83
N THR A 217 12.06 -18.71 -17.09
CA THR A 217 12.70 -19.92 -17.61
C THR A 217 14.12 -19.62 -18.06
N GLU A 218 14.96 -20.65 -18.16
CA GLU A 218 16.37 -20.53 -18.57
C GLU A 218 16.50 -20.03 -20.00
N GLU A 219 15.61 -20.46 -20.89
CA GLU A 219 15.63 -20.04 -22.29
C GLU A 219 15.43 -18.52 -22.40
N LYS A 220 14.56 -17.96 -21.57
CA LYS A 220 14.33 -16.51 -21.53
C LYS A 220 15.54 -15.78 -20.95
N GLU A 221 16.11 -16.28 -19.87
CA GLU A 221 17.35 -15.72 -19.32
C GLU A 221 18.46 -15.69 -20.36
N ASN A 222 18.69 -16.81 -21.05
CA ASN A 222 19.72 -16.91 -22.10
C ASN A 222 19.44 -15.99 -23.29
N SER A 223 18.17 -15.72 -23.60
CA SER A 223 17.78 -14.86 -24.72
C SER A 223 17.95 -13.37 -24.43
N TYR A 224 17.69 -12.95 -23.19
CA TYR A 224 17.59 -11.52 -22.85
C TYR A 224 18.73 -11.03 -21.96
N GLY A 225 19.27 -11.92 -21.12
CA GLY A 225 20.11 -11.57 -19.98
C GLY A 225 19.30 -11.01 -18.80
N VAL A 226 20.02 -10.47 -17.82
CA VAL A 226 19.48 -9.98 -16.55
C VAL A 226 19.92 -8.54 -16.30
N LEU A 227 19.02 -7.74 -15.76
CA LEU A 227 19.31 -6.39 -15.25
C LEU A 227 19.30 -6.41 -13.71
N ALA A 228 20.27 -5.74 -13.12
CA ALA A 228 20.30 -5.38 -11.72
C ALA A 228 20.13 -3.87 -11.57
N PHE A 229 19.15 -3.47 -10.78
CA PHE A 229 18.93 -2.08 -10.39
C PHE A 229 19.40 -1.90 -8.96
N SER A 230 20.53 -1.22 -8.77
CA SER A 230 20.93 -0.76 -7.43
C SER A 230 20.01 0.39 -7.05
N VAL A 231 19.39 0.33 -5.88
CA VAL A 231 18.34 1.28 -5.46
C VAL A 231 18.64 1.91 -4.11
N SER A 232 18.21 3.16 -3.94
CA SER A 232 18.23 3.89 -2.67
C SER A 232 16.83 4.42 -2.33
N LYS A 233 16.59 4.70 -1.05
CA LYS A 233 15.30 5.20 -0.56
C LYS A 233 15.37 6.72 -0.38
N PRO A 234 14.60 7.51 -1.16
CA PRO A 234 14.40 8.93 -0.89
C PRO A 234 13.79 9.18 0.50
N SER A 235 14.08 10.33 1.10
CA SER A 235 13.50 10.74 2.38
C SER A 235 11.99 10.95 2.30
N ALA A 236 11.52 11.60 1.22
CA ALA A 236 10.10 11.76 0.96
C ALA A 236 9.48 10.45 0.46
N GLN A 237 8.38 10.01 1.08
CA GLN A 237 7.71 8.76 0.74
C GLN A 237 6.19 8.93 0.74
N PRO A 238 5.46 8.32 -0.22
CA PRO A 238 4.01 8.42 -0.29
C PRO A 238 3.31 7.93 0.98
N TYR A 239 3.83 6.87 1.59
CA TYR A 239 3.22 6.30 2.79
C TYR A 239 3.38 7.22 4.01
N ILE A 240 4.42 8.06 4.06
CA ILE A 240 4.58 9.07 5.12
C ILE A 240 3.54 10.16 4.93
N THR A 241 3.44 10.72 3.73
CA THR A 241 2.45 11.77 3.40
C THR A 241 1.02 11.28 3.60
N MET A 242 0.71 10.01 3.27
CA MET A 242 -0.61 9.42 3.56
C MET A 242 -0.84 9.24 5.07
N THR A 243 0.18 8.84 5.83
CA THR A 243 0.09 8.82 7.31
C THR A 243 -0.22 10.21 7.86
N ASP A 244 0.38 11.27 7.33
CA ASP A 244 0.11 12.66 7.72
C ASP A 244 -1.33 13.07 7.42
N ILE A 245 -1.87 12.69 6.25
CA ILE A 245 -3.28 12.92 5.91
C ILE A 245 -4.20 12.25 6.93
N LEU A 246 -3.98 10.96 7.20
CA LEU A 246 -4.82 10.22 8.15
C LEU A 246 -4.71 10.79 9.57
N ALA A 247 -3.51 11.20 9.98
CA ALA A 247 -3.29 11.81 11.28
C ALA A 247 -3.95 13.19 11.41
N GLY A 248 -3.87 14.02 10.38
CA GLY A 248 -4.47 15.36 10.36
C GLY A 248 -6.00 15.34 10.27
N LEU A 249 -6.58 14.32 9.62
CA LEU A 249 -8.03 14.10 9.62
C LEU A 249 -8.53 13.56 10.97
N GLY A 250 -7.77 12.64 11.58
CA GLY A 250 -8.20 11.95 12.79
C GLY A 250 -9.53 11.21 12.60
N TYR A 251 -10.17 10.83 13.70
CA TYR A 251 -11.43 10.09 13.64
C TYR A 251 -12.56 10.88 12.97
N ASP A 252 -12.69 12.16 13.34
CA ASP A 252 -13.79 13.01 12.88
C ASP A 252 -13.69 13.35 11.40
N GLY A 253 -12.49 13.70 10.90
CA GLY A 253 -12.27 13.98 9.48
C GLY A 253 -12.47 12.74 8.61
N LEU A 254 -12.04 11.57 9.08
CA LEU A 254 -12.29 10.30 8.38
C LEU A 254 -13.78 9.93 8.39
N GLY A 255 -14.48 10.14 9.51
CA GLY A 255 -15.93 9.99 9.60
C GLY A 255 -16.64 10.90 8.60
N ARG A 256 -16.19 12.16 8.47
CA ARG A 256 -16.74 13.10 7.48
C ARG A 256 -16.53 12.61 6.04
N LEU A 257 -15.34 12.15 5.67
CA LEU A 257 -15.09 11.58 4.34
C LEU A 257 -15.95 10.34 4.05
N LEU A 258 -16.29 9.58 5.09
CA LEU A 258 -17.19 8.42 4.99
C LEU A 258 -18.69 8.79 5.02
N GLY A 259 -19.02 10.08 5.06
CA GLY A 259 -20.40 10.57 5.11
C GLY A 259 -21.10 10.28 6.44
N MET A 260 -20.35 10.12 7.53
CA MET A 260 -20.90 9.88 8.87
C MET A 260 -21.34 11.20 9.50
N ALA A 261 -22.53 11.20 10.11
CA ALA A 261 -23.03 12.37 10.82
C ALA A 261 -22.34 12.50 12.18
N ARG A 262 -21.96 13.72 12.57
CA ARG A 262 -21.53 14.02 13.94
C ARG A 262 -22.76 14.07 14.82
N THR A 263 -22.93 13.10 15.71
CA THR A 263 -23.98 13.13 16.74
C THR A 263 -23.35 13.22 18.12
N ALA A 264 -23.90 14.07 18.98
CA ALA A 264 -23.40 14.19 20.34
C ALA A 264 -23.61 12.87 21.09
N GLY A 265 -22.54 12.34 21.71
CA GLY A 265 -22.59 11.11 22.50
C GLY A 265 -22.16 9.83 21.77
N THR A 266 -21.74 9.88 20.51
CA THR A 266 -21.10 8.72 19.85
C THR A 266 -19.63 8.59 20.21
N VAL A 267 -19.14 7.36 20.23
CA VAL A 267 -17.72 7.08 20.42
C VAL A 267 -16.96 7.56 19.16
N PRO A 268 -15.86 8.34 19.30
CA PRO A 268 -15.13 8.91 18.15
C PRO A 268 -14.65 7.85 17.14
N ASP A 269 -14.29 6.65 17.59
CA ASP A 269 -13.83 5.53 16.75
C ASP A 269 -14.97 4.64 16.22
N GLY A 270 -16.21 5.11 16.34
CA GLY A 270 -17.42 4.39 15.96
C GLY A 270 -17.60 4.22 14.45
N LEU A 271 -17.02 3.18 13.87
CA LEU A 271 -17.38 2.72 12.52
C LEU A 271 -18.67 1.85 12.56
N PRO A 272 -19.42 1.72 11.46
CA PRO A 272 -20.52 0.77 11.36
C PRO A 272 -20.03 -0.68 11.49
N LEU A 273 -20.77 -1.52 12.21
CA LEU A 273 -20.43 -2.94 12.36
C LEU A 273 -20.49 -3.66 10.99
N PRO A 274 -19.66 -4.70 10.79
CA PRO A 274 -19.75 -5.54 9.60
C PRO A 274 -21.16 -6.11 9.43
N ARG A 275 -21.65 -6.21 8.18
CA ARG A 275 -23.01 -6.68 7.89
C ARG A 275 -23.32 -8.05 8.50
N PHE A 276 -22.34 -8.94 8.54
CA PHE A 276 -22.51 -10.26 9.14
C PHE A 276 -22.72 -10.20 10.65
N GLU A 277 -22.05 -9.30 11.36
CA GLU A 277 -22.26 -9.11 12.80
C GLU A 277 -23.62 -8.48 13.10
N LEU A 278 -24.07 -7.53 12.27
CA LEU A 278 -25.42 -6.98 12.33
C LEU A 278 -26.47 -8.08 12.16
N VAL A 279 -26.33 -8.91 11.12
CA VAL A 279 -27.23 -10.05 10.89
C VAL A 279 -27.16 -11.06 12.04
N SER A 280 -25.96 -11.40 12.53
CA SER A 280 -25.77 -12.31 13.68
C SER A 280 -26.43 -11.77 14.96
N SER A 281 -26.31 -10.47 15.21
CA SER A 281 -26.92 -9.80 16.37
C SER A 281 -28.44 -9.79 16.26
N CYS A 282 -28.98 -9.47 15.08
CA CYS A 282 -30.41 -9.57 14.81
C CYS A 282 -30.94 -11.00 14.93
N MET A 283 -30.20 -12.00 14.45
CA MET A 283 -30.62 -13.41 14.52
C MET A 283 -30.53 -13.98 15.94
N ARG A 284 -29.59 -13.51 16.77
CA ARG A 284 -29.51 -13.85 18.20
C ARG A 284 -30.73 -13.37 19.00
N LEU A 285 -31.36 -12.26 18.60
CA LEU A 285 -32.60 -11.77 19.20
C LEU A 285 -33.83 -12.64 18.87
N HIS A 286 -33.75 -13.50 17.84
CA HIS A 286 -34.85 -14.37 17.39
C HIS A 286 -34.76 -15.81 17.91
N GLN A 287 -33.80 -16.14 18.79
CA GLN A 287 -33.85 -17.40 19.54
C GLN A 287 -34.46 -17.13 20.93
N PRO A 288 -35.80 -17.20 21.09
CA PRO A 288 -36.35 -17.31 22.43
C PRO A 288 -35.77 -18.59 23.02
N ASN A 289 -35.09 -18.49 24.16
CA ASN A 289 -34.80 -19.64 25.00
C ASN A 289 -36.15 -20.24 25.42
N VAL A 290 -36.67 -21.16 24.62
CA VAL A 290 -37.76 -22.03 25.03
C VAL A 290 -37.13 -23.07 25.93
N VAL A 291 -37.05 -22.72 27.22
CA VAL A 291 -36.86 -23.71 28.28
C VAL A 291 -38.20 -24.42 28.40
N LEU A 292 -38.27 -25.67 27.91
CA LEU A 292 -39.28 -26.64 28.31
C LEU A 292 -38.68 -27.52 29.41
#